data_AF-A0A9D1CEZ4-F1
#
_entry.id   AF-A0A9D1CEZ4-F1
#
_cell.length_a   1.000
_cell.length_b   1.000
_cell.length_c   1.000
_cell.angle_alpha   90.00
_cell.angle_beta   90.00
_cell.angle_gamma   90.00
#
_symmetry.space_group_name_H-M   'P 1'
#
loop_
_entity.id
_entity.type
_entity.pdbx_description
1 polymer ?
#
loop_
_entity_poly.entity_id
_entity_poly.type
_entity_poly.pdbx_seq_one_letter_code
_entity_poly.pdbx_strand_id
1 'polypeptide(L)'
;ENNQVSLRADSTLDVARIITRRLGRTTSHKKWFYIQPVFSYPSNENYQIGLEWLEYDNASDMINLTSEVLDLIGIKPLIQVTNINIPKLVAEELALDLEIFKNGEISKLFDLKITWLNKLLYATTNDDLRDVVSILPSNVKVEVEKLISIVEAITYKNTTVSPLYYTPMKYYDDVYYRVIEGNLTLAKGGRYKSEGVSSLGFALYTDNLLKILED
;
A
#
# COMPACT_ATOMS: atom_id res chain seq x y z
N GLU A 1 -33.55 -16.28 13.49
CA GLU A 1 -32.83 -15.92 12.26
C GLU A 1 -31.36 -16.25 12.45
N ASN A 2 -30.70 -16.80 11.43
CA ASN A 2 -29.27 -17.09 11.50
C ASN A 2 -28.48 -15.92 10.94
N ASN A 3 -27.39 -15.56 11.60
CA ASN A 3 -26.47 -14.53 11.11
C ASN A 3 -25.53 -15.13 10.08
N GLN A 4 -25.29 -14.41 8.98
CA GLN A 4 -24.24 -14.76 8.03
C GLN A 4 -22.88 -14.48 8.66
N VAL A 5 -22.00 -15.48 8.66
CA VAL A 5 -20.62 -15.37 9.14
C VAL A 5 -19.70 -15.74 7.98
N SER A 6 -18.61 -14.99 7.82
CA SER A 6 -17.57 -15.28 6.83
C SER A 6 -16.26 -15.65 7.54
N LEU A 7 -15.43 -16.44 6.86
CA LEU A 7 -14.03 -16.58 7.25
C LEU A 7 -13.31 -15.23 7.12
N ARG A 8 -12.21 -15.08 7.85
CA ARG A 8 -11.41 -13.85 7.87
C ARG A 8 -10.75 -13.63 6.51
N ALA A 9 -11.15 -12.56 5.81
CA ALA A 9 -10.53 -12.16 4.55
C ALA A 9 -9.32 -11.22 4.72
N ASP A 10 -9.21 -10.57 5.87
CA ASP A 10 -8.14 -9.62 6.21
C ASP A 10 -7.89 -9.61 7.73
N SER A 11 -6.64 -9.38 8.14
CA SER A 11 -6.25 -9.36 9.55
C SER A 11 -6.19 -7.96 10.15
N THR A 12 -5.90 -6.94 9.35
CA THR A 12 -5.61 -5.57 9.82
C THR A 12 -6.78 -4.96 10.57
N LEU A 13 -7.98 -4.96 9.99
CA LEU A 13 -9.15 -4.34 10.63
C LEU A 13 -9.62 -5.11 11.87
N ASP A 14 -9.49 -6.44 11.86
CA ASP A 14 -9.82 -7.28 13.01
C ASP A 14 -8.89 -7.00 14.19
N VAL A 15 -7.58 -6.94 13.92
CA VAL A 15 -6.54 -6.65 14.91
C VAL A 15 -6.73 -5.24 15.47
N ALA A 16 -6.89 -4.24 14.60
CA ALA A 16 -7.16 -2.86 15.02
C ALA A 16 -8.38 -2.79 15.95
N ARG A 17 -9.50 -3.43 15.57
CA ARG A 17 -10.73 -3.48 16.36
C ARG A 17 -10.55 -4.20 17.71
N ILE A 18 -9.82 -5.30 17.76
CA ILE A 18 -9.53 -6.02 19.02
C ILE A 18 -8.73 -5.11 19.94
N ILE A 19 -7.68 -4.47 19.42
CA ILE A 19 -6.82 -3.61 20.22
C ILE A 19 -7.62 -2.41 20.73
N THR A 20 -8.32 -1.67 19.87
CA THR A 20 -9.03 -0.45 20.29
C THR A 20 -10.19 -0.74 21.23
N ARG A 21 -11.01 -1.75 20.94
CA ARG A 21 -12.25 -1.98 21.70
C ARG A 21 -12.09 -2.89 22.91
N ARG A 22 -11.11 -3.80 22.91
CA ARG A 22 -10.95 -4.79 23.99
C ARG A 22 -9.71 -4.51 24.83
N LEU A 23 -8.56 -4.31 24.19
CA LEU A 23 -7.28 -4.19 24.88
C LEU A 23 -6.93 -2.75 25.28
N GLY A 24 -7.46 -1.74 24.60
CA GLY A 24 -7.11 -0.32 24.83
C GLY A 24 -7.43 0.19 26.24
N ARG A 25 -8.20 -0.57 27.04
CA ARG A 25 -8.46 -0.30 28.45
C ARG A 25 -7.36 -0.82 29.38
N THR A 26 -6.57 -1.80 28.94
CA THR A 26 -5.59 -2.53 29.76
C THR A 26 -4.15 -2.35 29.28
N THR A 27 -3.93 -1.77 28.10
CA THR A 27 -2.59 -1.50 27.57
C THR A 27 -2.56 -0.22 26.73
N SER A 28 -1.42 0.47 26.81
CA SER A 28 -1.09 1.64 25.98
C SER A 28 -0.19 1.29 24.79
N HIS A 29 0.21 0.02 24.62
CA HIS A 29 1.03 -0.39 23.49
C HIS A 29 0.32 -0.16 22.17
N LYS A 30 1.03 0.45 21.21
CA LYS A 30 0.50 0.80 19.89
C LYS A 30 1.04 -0.06 18.76
N LYS A 31 2.13 -0.81 19.00
CA LYS A 31 2.74 -1.73 18.04
C LYS A 31 2.31 -3.15 18.36
N TRP A 32 1.67 -3.82 17.42
CA TRP A 32 1.15 -5.16 17.55
C TRP A 32 1.53 -5.99 16.35
N PHE A 33 1.72 -7.29 16.54
CA PHE A 33 1.92 -8.21 15.43
C PHE A 33 0.98 -9.40 15.55
N TYR A 34 0.76 -10.07 14.43
CA TYR A 34 -0.04 -11.29 14.35
C TYR A 34 0.63 -12.30 13.43
N ILE A 35 0.34 -13.58 13.68
CA ILE A 35 0.74 -14.71 12.84
C ILE A 35 -0.52 -15.56 12.64
N GLN A 36 -1.16 -15.44 11.49
CA GLN A 36 -2.44 -16.10 11.23
C GLN A 36 -2.77 -16.16 9.73
N PRO A 37 -3.61 -17.12 9.30
CA PRO A 37 -4.06 -17.19 7.93
C PRO A 37 -5.22 -16.22 7.64
N VAL A 38 -5.36 -15.87 6.35
CA VAL A 38 -6.53 -15.24 5.75
C VAL A 38 -7.07 -16.09 4.62
N PHE A 39 -8.38 -16.01 4.40
CA PHE A 39 -9.13 -16.86 3.49
C PHE A 39 -9.76 -16.02 2.37
N SER A 40 -9.60 -16.47 1.13
CA SER A 40 -10.29 -15.89 -0.02
C SER A 40 -11.01 -16.98 -0.83
N TYR A 41 -12.11 -16.58 -1.47
CA TYR A 41 -12.90 -17.45 -2.33
C TYR A 41 -12.06 -17.94 -3.54
N PRO A 42 -12.25 -19.17 -4.05
CA PRO A 42 -13.17 -20.18 -3.56
C PRO A 42 -12.68 -20.95 -2.32
N SER A 43 -11.38 -21.17 -2.16
CA SER A 43 -10.82 -21.94 -1.03
C SER A 43 -9.31 -21.67 -0.85
N ASN A 44 -8.89 -20.42 -1.03
CA ASN A 44 -7.48 -20.06 -0.89
C ASN A 44 -7.20 -19.64 0.55
N GLU A 45 -6.25 -20.31 1.19
CA GLU A 45 -5.68 -19.93 2.48
C GLU A 45 -4.30 -19.30 2.23
N ASN A 46 -4.04 -18.14 2.84
CA ASN A 46 -2.75 -17.48 2.75
C ASN A 46 -2.28 -17.15 4.16
N TYR A 47 -1.11 -17.63 4.54
CA TYR A 47 -0.50 -17.40 5.83
C TYR A 47 0.20 -16.04 5.87
N GLN A 48 -0.05 -15.30 6.95
CA GLN A 48 0.49 -13.97 7.12
C GLN A 48 1.18 -13.77 8.47
N ILE A 49 2.28 -13.03 8.41
CA ILE A 49 2.86 -12.35 9.58
C ILE A 49 2.67 -10.86 9.33
N GLY A 50 1.90 -10.18 10.17
CA GLY A 50 1.66 -8.75 10.01
C GLY A 50 1.95 -7.95 11.26
N LEU A 51 2.14 -6.66 11.07
CA LEU A 51 2.37 -5.67 12.10
C LEU A 51 1.43 -4.50 11.90
N GLU A 52 0.82 -4.04 12.98
CA GLU A 52 0.00 -2.85 13.04
C GLU A 52 0.60 -1.86 14.05
N TRP A 53 0.79 -0.62 13.61
CA TRP A 53 1.19 0.51 14.41
C TRP A 53 0.05 1.53 14.46
N LEU A 54 -0.66 1.51 15.57
CA LEU A 54 -1.82 2.35 15.81
C LEU A 54 -1.43 3.80 16.09
N GLU A 55 -2.28 4.74 15.68
CA GLU A 55 -2.07 6.18 15.90
C GLU A 55 -0.73 6.67 15.33
N TYR A 56 -0.34 6.08 14.19
CA TYR A 56 0.92 6.37 13.51
C TYR A 56 0.68 6.64 12.04
N ASP A 57 1.38 7.62 11.49
CA ASP A 57 1.14 8.12 10.12
C ASP A 57 2.42 8.30 9.28
N ASN A 58 3.61 8.08 9.84
CA ASN A 58 4.83 8.10 9.05
C ASN A 58 5.04 6.79 8.26
N ALA A 59 4.61 6.81 6.99
CA ALA A 59 4.70 5.65 6.11
C ALA A 59 6.14 5.22 5.78
N SER A 60 7.09 6.16 5.76
CA SER A 60 8.49 5.85 5.45
C SER A 60 9.11 4.94 6.50
N ASP A 61 8.78 5.14 7.78
CA ASP A 61 9.24 4.26 8.87
C ASP A 61 8.67 2.85 8.74
N MET A 62 7.42 2.71 8.27
CA MET A 62 6.80 1.40 8.05
C MET A 62 7.46 0.64 6.89
N ILE A 63 7.80 1.36 5.82
CA ILE A 63 8.51 0.80 4.67
C ILE A 63 9.95 0.42 5.08
N ASN A 64 10.64 1.27 5.84
CA ASN A 64 11.97 0.99 6.36
C ASN A 64 11.96 -0.21 7.31
N LEU A 65 10.97 -0.33 8.19
CA LEU A 65 10.80 -1.51 9.04
C LEU A 65 10.54 -2.78 8.21
N THR A 66 9.75 -2.69 7.14
CA THR A 66 9.60 -3.81 6.20
C THR A 66 10.94 -4.18 5.58
N SER A 67 11.73 -3.18 5.20
CA SER A 67 13.04 -3.35 4.59
C SER A 67 14.04 -4.03 5.54
N GLU A 68 14.03 -3.66 6.82
CA GLU A 68 14.81 -4.34 7.86
C GLU A 68 14.45 -5.82 7.97
N VAL A 69 13.15 -6.17 7.87
CA VAL A 69 12.72 -7.57 7.86
C VAL A 69 13.21 -8.30 6.61
N LEU A 70 13.15 -7.67 5.44
CA LEU A 70 13.67 -8.25 4.19
C LEU A 70 15.18 -8.50 4.25
N ASP A 71 15.93 -7.55 4.81
CA ASP A 71 17.37 -7.67 5.02
C ASP A 71 17.71 -8.79 6.01
N LEU A 72 16.93 -8.96 7.08
CA LEU A 72 17.06 -10.06 8.04
C LEU A 72 16.77 -11.43 7.40
N ILE A 73 15.81 -11.50 6.47
CA ILE A 73 15.51 -12.71 5.69
C ILE A 73 16.61 -12.98 4.65
N GLY A 74 17.32 -11.95 4.19
CA GLY A 74 18.40 -12.05 3.22
C GLY A 74 17.95 -11.95 1.75
N ILE A 75 16.78 -11.37 1.49
CA ILE A 75 16.22 -11.19 0.14
C ILE A 75 16.19 -9.70 -0.27
N LYS A 76 16.23 -9.42 -1.58
CA LYS A 76 16.25 -8.05 -2.12
C LYS A 76 15.14 -7.72 -3.13
N PRO A 77 13.86 -7.97 -2.77
CA PRO A 77 12.73 -7.74 -3.67
C PRO A 77 12.50 -6.26 -3.97
N LEU A 78 11.65 -5.98 -4.96
CA LEU A 78 11.25 -4.62 -5.32
C LEU A 78 10.18 -4.10 -4.35
N ILE A 79 10.40 -2.93 -3.75
CA ILE A 79 9.35 -2.18 -3.04
C ILE A 79 8.71 -1.18 -4.01
N GLN A 80 7.43 -1.36 -4.32
CA GLN A 80 6.66 -0.39 -5.10
C GLN A 80 5.78 0.45 -4.18
N VAL A 81 5.94 1.77 -4.24
CA VAL A 81 5.22 2.75 -3.40
C VAL A 81 4.27 3.59 -4.25
N THR A 82 3.10 3.92 -3.71
CA THR A 82 2.14 4.81 -4.33
C THR A 82 1.34 5.57 -3.27
N ASN A 83 0.64 6.61 -3.70
CA ASN A 83 -0.36 7.30 -2.92
C ASN A 83 -1.70 7.15 -3.63
N ILE A 84 -2.65 6.45 -2.99
CA ILE A 84 -3.91 6.04 -3.61
C ILE A 84 -4.83 7.22 -3.94
N ASN A 85 -4.54 8.42 -3.41
CA ASN A 85 -5.32 9.61 -3.68
C ASN A 85 -4.96 10.22 -5.03
N ILE A 86 -3.75 9.99 -5.54
CA ILE A 86 -3.32 10.48 -6.87
C ILE A 86 -4.26 9.98 -7.99
N PRO A 87 -4.54 8.67 -8.18
CA PRO A 87 -5.45 8.23 -9.24
C PRO A 87 -6.88 8.75 -9.06
N LYS A 88 -7.35 8.97 -7.82
CA LYS A 88 -8.67 9.56 -7.56
C LYS A 88 -8.72 11.02 -8.02
N LEU A 89 -7.72 11.81 -7.64
CA LEU A 89 -7.63 13.23 -8.00
C LEU A 89 -7.43 13.43 -9.49
N VAL A 90 -6.66 12.55 -10.15
CA VAL A 90 -6.52 12.57 -11.61
C VAL A 90 -7.85 12.23 -12.29
N ALA A 91 -8.60 11.24 -11.78
CA ALA A 91 -9.92 10.92 -12.30
C ALA A 91 -10.89 12.10 -12.16
N GLU A 92 -10.89 12.78 -11.02
CA GLU A 92 -11.71 13.97 -10.77
C GLU A 92 -11.32 15.14 -11.67
N GLU A 93 -10.02 15.46 -11.76
CA GLU A 93 -9.47 16.56 -12.56
C GLU A 93 -9.82 16.42 -14.05
N LEU A 94 -9.79 15.19 -14.57
CA LEU A 94 -10.03 14.90 -15.98
C LEU A 94 -11.46 14.42 -16.27
N ALA A 95 -12.34 14.40 -15.26
CA ALA A 95 -13.69 13.85 -15.32
C ALA A 95 -13.75 12.43 -15.93
N LEU A 96 -12.82 11.56 -15.50
CA LEU A 96 -12.70 10.17 -15.93
C LEU A 96 -13.37 9.22 -14.93
N ASP A 97 -13.78 8.05 -15.42
CA ASP A 97 -14.20 6.96 -14.54
C ASP A 97 -12.98 6.35 -13.83
N LEU A 98 -13.05 6.24 -12.50
CA LEU A 98 -12.01 5.64 -11.67
C LEU A 98 -11.76 4.17 -12.03
N GLU A 99 -12.74 3.48 -12.63
CA GLU A 99 -12.60 2.10 -13.11
C GLU A 99 -11.48 1.96 -14.17
N ILE A 100 -11.14 3.02 -14.90
CA ILE A 100 -10.01 3.01 -15.86
C ILE A 100 -8.69 2.66 -15.16
N PHE A 101 -8.46 3.23 -13.97
CA PHE A 101 -7.26 2.97 -13.16
C PHE A 101 -7.30 1.57 -12.53
N LYS A 102 -8.48 1.15 -12.06
CA LYS A 102 -8.69 -0.15 -11.43
C LYS A 102 -8.49 -1.32 -12.40
N ASN A 103 -8.90 -1.16 -13.66
CA ASN A 103 -8.75 -2.18 -14.70
C ASN A 103 -7.37 -2.14 -15.37
N GLY A 104 -6.52 -1.16 -15.03
CA GLY A 104 -5.21 -1.00 -15.68
C GLY A 104 -5.30 -0.62 -17.16
N GLU A 105 -6.32 0.15 -17.55
CA GLU A 105 -6.58 0.55 -18.93
C GLU A 105 -5.67 1.73 -19.35
N ILE A 106 -4.36 1.57 -19.19
CA ILE A 106 -3.33 2.59 -19.38
C ILE A 106 -3.38 3.19 -20.79
N SER A 107 -3.70 2.40 -21.82
CA SER A 107 -3.81 2.88 -23.20
C SER A 107 -4.82 4.02 -23.34
N LYS A 108 -5.98 3.95 -22.65
CA LYS A 108 -6.98 5.01 -22.69
C LYS A 108 -6.46 6.33 -22.10
N LEU A 109 -5.58 6.25 -21.10
CA LEU A 109 -4.96 7.42 -20.49
C LEU A 109 -3.94 8.07 -21.44
N PHE A 110 -3.16 7.26 -22.17
CA PHE A 110 -2.23 7.78 -23.18
C PHE A 110 -2.93 8.48 -24.36
N ASP A 111 -4.11 8.00 -24.75
CA ASP A 111 -4.90 8.57 -25.85
C ASP A 111 -5.39 10.00 -25.57
N LEU A 112 -5.45 10.41 -24.30
CA LEU A 112 -5.77 11.78 -23.90
C LEU A 112 -4.70 12.79 -24.32
N LYS A 113 -3.47 12.34 -24.61
CA LYS A 113 -2.34 13.17 -25.07
C LYS A 113 -2.01 14.34 -24.14
N ILE A 114 -2.23 14.15 -22.84
CA ILE A 114 -1.95 15.15 -21.80
C ILE A 114 -0.51 14.99 -21.32
N THR A 115 0.30 16.03 -21.49
CA THR A 115 1.75 15.98 -21.22
C THR A 115 2.08 15.58 -19.78
N TRP A 116 1.43 16.19 -18.79
CA TRP A 116 1.70 15.89 -17.38
C TRP A 116 1.23 14.48 -16.99
N LEU A 117 0.10 14.02 -17.55
CA LEU A 117 -0.44 12.68 -17.29
C LEU A 117 0.50 11.61 -17.85
N ASN A 118 0.99 11.81 -19.08
CA ASN A 118 1.93 10.89 -19.70
C ASN A 118 3.24 10.79 -18.91
N LYS A 119 3.78 11.93 -18.46
CA LYS A 119 4.97 11.92 -17.58
C LYS A 119 4.70 11.20 -16.27
N LEU A 120 3.54 11.42 -15.65
CA LEU A 120 3.15 10.77 -14.41
C LEU A 120 2.94 9.25 -14.59
N LEU A 121 2.43 8.80 -15.74
CA LEU A 121 2.29 7.38 -16.10
C LEU A 121 3.64 6.67 -16.23
N TYR A 122 4.65 7.34 -16.77
CA TYR A 122 6.00 6.79 -16.92
C TYR A 122 6.87 6.93 -15.66
N ALA A 123 6.40 7.62 -14.62
CA ALA A 123 7.20 7.86 -13.43
C ALA A 123 7.41 6.58 -12.63
N THR A 124 8.68 6.19 -12.47
CA THR A 124 9.12 4.99 -11.73
C THR A 124 10.14 5.29 -10.64
N THR A 125 10.70 6.49 -10.64
CA THR A 125 11.68 6.97 -9.67
C THR A 125 11.23 8.28 -9.01
N ASN A 126 11.91 8.65 -7.92
CA ASN A 126 11.66 9.93 -7.26
C ASN A 126 12.00 11.13 -8.15
N ASP A 127 13.03 11.01 -8.99
CA ASP A 127 13.43 12.07 -9.92
C ASP A 127 12.38 12.25 -11.02
N ASP A 128 11.78 11.17 -11.54
CA ASP A 128 10.66 11.28 -12.49
C ASP A 128 9.48 12.08 -11.90
N LEU A 129 9.19 11.89 -10.61
CA LEU A 129 8.15 12.65 -9.92
C LEU A 129 8.53 14.13 -9.84
N ARG A 130 9.76 14.46 -9.43
CA ARG A 130 10.24 15.85 -9.37
C ARG A 130 10.18 16.56 -10.73
N ASP A 131 10.46 15.83 -11.81
CA ASP A 131 10.43 16.34 -13.19
C ASP A 131 9.01 16.66 -13.70
N VAL A 132 7.97 16.08 -13.10
CA VAL A 132 6.56 16.35 -13.46
C VAL A 132 5.86 17.30 -12.51
N VAL A 133 6.29 17.42 -11.24
CA VAL A 133 5.63 18.24 -10.19
C VAL A 133 5.31 19.67 -10.63
N SER A 134 6.19 20.31 -11.40
CA SER A 134 6.02 21.70 -11.83
C SER A 134 4.87 21.92 -12.82
N ILE A 135 4.42 20.85 -13.51
CA ILE A 135 3.37 20.92 -14.55
C ILE A 135 2.08 20.19 -14.14
N LEU A 136 2.00 19.68 -12.90
CA LEU A 136 0.81 19.02 -12.38
C LEU A 136 -0.29 20.03 -12.01
N PRO A 137 -1.57 19.64 -12.16
CA PRO A 137 -2.70 20.33 -11.53
C PRO A 137 -2.51 20.47 -10.02
N SER A 138 -2.95 21.58 -9.42
CA SER A 138 -2.67 21.92 -8.02
C SER A 138 -3.16 20.88 -7.01
N ASN A 139 -4.33 20.27 -7.26
CA ASN A 139 -4.89 19.19 -6.44
C ASN A 139 -4.02 17.92 -6.47
N VAL A 140 -3.60 17.49 -7.65
CA VAL A 140 -2.74 16.30 -7.84
C VAL A 140 -1.33 16.54 -7.30
N LYS A 141 -0.81 17.76 -7.50
CA LYS A 141 0.54 18.15 -7.11
C LYS A 141 0.82 17.90 -5.62
N VAL A 142 -0.11 18.24 -4.73
CA VAL A 142 0.05 18.09 -3.27
C VAL A 142 0.31 16.62 -2.89
N GLU A 143 -0.44 15.69 -3.47
CA GLU A 143 -0.27 14.25 -3.16
C GLU A 143 0.98 13.65 -3.80
N VAL A 144 1.45 14.20 -4.93
CA VAL A 144 2.73 13.82 -5.55
C VAL A 144 3.93 14.35 -4.75
N GLU A 145 3.89 15.60 -4.28
CA GLU A 145 4.93 16.16 -3.40
C GLU A 145 5.05 15.36 -2.10
N LYS A 146 3.92 14.93 -1.55
CA LYS A 146 3.90 14.04 -0.40
C LYS A 146 4.53 12.68 -0.69
N LEU A 147 4.21 12.07 -1.84
CA LEU A 147 4.82 10.81 -2.27
C LEU A 147 6.35 10.96 -2.41
N ILE A 148 6.82 12.07 -2.96
CA ILE A 148 8.25 12.40 -3.05
C ILE A 148 8.88 12.42 -1.66
N SER A 149 8.32 13.17 -0.70
CA SER A 149 8.85 13.25 0.66
C SER A 149 8.93 11.89 1.36
N ILE A 150 7.95 11.02 1.12
CA ILE A 150 7.97 9.66 1.67
C ILE A 150 9.10 8.85 1.05
N VAL A 151 9.26 8.89 -0.27
CA VAL A 151 10.25 8.11 -0.99
C VAL A 151 11.67 8.57 -0.66
N GLU A 152 11.88 9.87 -0.44
CA GLU A 152 13.16 10.43 0.02
C GLU A 152 13.59 9.91 1.39
N ALA A 153 12.63 9.57 2.26
CA ALA A 153 12.88 9.04 3.59
C ALA A 153 13.04 7.51 3.62
N ILE A 154 12.85 6.81 2.49
CA ILE A 154 13.07 5.37 2.39
C ILE A 154 14.56 5.09 2.20
N THR A 155 15.12 4.24 3.05
CA THR A 155 16.55 3.86 2.99
C THR A 155 16.80 2.68 2.04
N TYR A 156 15.74 1.94 1.70
CA TYR A 156 15.81 0.78 0.83
C TYR A 156 16.01 1.17 -0.64
N LYS A 157 17.09 0.65 -1.24
CA LYS A 157 17.51 1.06 -2.59
C LYS A 157 16.65 0.51 -3.71
N ASN A 158 16.16 -0.73 -3.58
CA ASN A 158 15.35 -1.37 -4.63
C ASN A 158 13.88 -0.93 -4.48
N THR A 159 13.66 0.37 -4.64
CA THR A 159 12.36 1.02 -4.48
C THR A 159 11.96 1.70 -5.79
N THR A 160 10.71 1.52 -6.19
CA THR A 160 10.10 2.20 -7.33
C THR A 160 8.80 2.88 -6.92
N VAL A 161 8.37 3.88 -7.68
CA VAL A 161 7.07 4.51 -7.52
C VAL A 161 6.12 4.10 -8.63
N SER A 162 4.83 4.12 -8.35
CA SER A 162 3.79 3.95 -9.37
C SER A 162 2.60 4.84 -9.01
N PRO A 163 2.68 6.15 -9.32
CA PRO A 163 1.76 7.15 -8.77
C PRO A 163 0.31 6.94 -9.21
N LEU A 164 0.06 6.26 -10.34
CA LEU A 164 -1.28 5.98 -10.85
C LEU A 164 -1.75 4.54 -10.60
N TYR A 165 -1.00 3.76 -9.80
CA TYR A 165 -1.42 2.43 -9.40
C TYR A 165 -2.66 2.50 -8.50
N TYR A 166 -3.70 1.77 -8.87
CA TYR A 166 -4.91 1.62 -8.07
C TYR A 166 -4.83 0.37 -7.19
N THR A 167 -5.05 0.52 -5.88
CA THR A 167 -5.11 -0.63 -4.95
C THR A 167 -6.54 -1.17 -4.83
N PRO A 168 -6.75 -2.49 -4.83
CA PRO A 168 -8.08 -3.09 -4.67
C PRO A 168 -8.64 -2.95 -3.25
N MET A 169 -7.79 -2.68 -2.25
CA MET A 169 -8.18 -2.59 -0.84
C MET A 169 -8.70 -1.19 -0.51
N LYS A 170 -10.01 -1.07 -0.32
CA LYS A 170 -10.72 0.21 -0.09
C LYS A 170 -10.44 0.88 1.25
N TYR A 171 -9.83 0.18 2.21
CA TYR A 171 -9.60 0.69 3.55
C TYR A 171 -8.34 1.55 3.68
N TYR A 172 -7.41 1.44 2.72
CA TYR A 172 -6.30 2.38 2.64
C TYR A 172 -6.86 3.77 2.32
N ASP A 173 -6.26 4.81 2.91
CA ASP A 173 -6.72 6.18 2.73
C ASP A 173 -5.61 7.15 2.24
N ASP A 174 -4.41 6.63 2.00
CA ASP A 174 -3.23 7.43 1.66
C ASP A 174 -2.11 6.57 1.01
N VAL A 175 -0.93 6.48 1.64
CA VAL A 175 0.21 5.71 1.14
C VAL A 175 -0.10 4.22 1.15
N TYR A 176 0.23 3.56 0.06
CA TYR A 176 0.21 2.11 -0.10
C TYR A 176 1.53 1.65 -0.70
N TYR A 177 2.02 0.49 -0.27
CA TYR A 177 3.16 -0.15 -0.89
C TYR A 177 2.98 -1.66 -0.94
N ARG A 178 3.70 -2.27 -1.88
CA ARG A 178 3.81 -3.72 -2.01
C ARG A 178 5.25 -4.12 -2.26
N VAL A 179 5.61 -5.29 -1.77
CA VAL A 179 6.91 -5.91 -1.98
C VAL A 179 6.72 -7.03 -3.00
N ILE A 180 7.52 -7.03 -4.07
CA ILE A 180 7.36 -7.92 -5.23
C ILE A 180 8.69 -8.59 -5.57
N GLU A 181 8.66 -9.88 -5.83
CA GLU A 181 9.76 -10.65 -6.43
C GLU A 181 9.19 -11.50 -7.57
N GLY A 182 9.64 -11.26 -8.80
CA GLY A 182 9.03 -11.89 -9.98
C GLY A 182 7.52 -11.67 -10.04
N ASN A 183 6.75 -12.76 -9.99
CA ASN A 183 5.29 -12.75 -10.01
C ASN A 183 4.66 -12.84 -8.61
N LEU A 184 5.45 -12.85 -7.55
CA LEU A 184 5.00 -13.03 -6.17
C LEU A 184 4.90 -11.69 -5.45
N THR A 185 3.80 -11.50 -4.73
CA THR A 185 3.69 -10.41 -3.75
C THR A 185 4.10 -10.95 -2.38
N LEU A 186 5.12 -10.36 -1.77
CA LEU A 186 5.70 -10.80 -0.51
C LEU A 186 5.18 -10.03 0.68
N ALA A 187 4.84 -8.77 0.46
CA ALA A 187 4.21 -7.95 1.49
C ALA A 187 3.28 -6.93 0.85
N LYS A 188 2.29 -6.50 1.64
CA LYS A 188 1.51 -5.29 1.37
C LYS A 188 1.46 -4.49 2.65
N GLY A 189 1.54 -3.18 2.52
CA GLY A 189 1.39 -2.28 3.66
C GLY A 189 0.89 -0.91 3.22
N GLY A 190 0.56 -0.09 4.20
CA GLY A 190 0.06 1.25 3.93
C GLY A 190 -0.74 1.82 5.08
N ARG A 191 -1.17 3.07 4.88
CA ARG A 191 -1.94 3.83 5.86
C ARG A 191 -3.43 3.55 5.71
N TYR A 192 -4.06 3.23 6.82
CA TYR A 192 -5.49 3.01 6.88
C TYR A 192 -6.11 3.78 8.03
N LYS A 193 -7.42 3.98 7.94
CA LYS A 193 -8.22 4.52 9.04
C LYS A 193 -9.16 3.47 9.57
N SER A 194 -9.16 3.31 10.90
CA SER A 194 -10.15 2.52 11.62
C SER A 194 -10.78 3.42 12.68
N GLU A 195 -12.11 3.57 12.64
CA GLU A 195 -12.86 4.40 13.60
C GLU A 195 -12.36 5.85 13.71
N GLY A 196 -11.89 6.43 12.59
CA GLY A 196 -11.35 7.79 12.53
C GLY A 196 -9.89 7.93 12.98
N VAL A 197 -9.29 6.85 13.46
CA VAL A 197 -7.88 6.82 13.87
C VAL A 197 -7.02 6.33 12.72
N SER A 198 -6.04 7.14 12.31
CA SER A 198 -5.02 6.75 11.33
C SER A 198 -4.04 5.76 11.95
N SER A 199 -3.70 4.72 11.20
CA SER A 199 -2.74 3.69 11.59
C SER A 199 -1.97 3.23 10.37
N LEU A 200 -0.83 2.59 10.60
CA LEU A 200 0.03 2.01 9.57
C LEU A 200 0.27 0.55 9.86
N GLY A 201 0.40 -0.25 8.82
CA GLY A 201 0.77 -1.64 8.99
C GLY A 201 1.22 -2.29 7.70
N PHE A 202 1.71 -3.51 7.85
CA PHE A 202 1.98 -4.41 6.74
C PHE A 202 1.67 -5.85 7.10
N ALA A 203 1.47 -6.66 6.06
CA ALA A 203 1.39 -8.11 6.16
C ALA A 203 2.39 -8.74 5.18
N LEU A 204 3.24 -9.62 5.70
CA LEU A 204 4.11 -10.52 4.94
C LEU A 204 3.32 -11.77 4.57
N TYR A 205 3.41 -12.22 3.33
CA TYR A 205 2.79 -13.44 2.83
C TYR A 205 3.80 -14.58 2.92
N THR A 206 3.72 -15.38 4.00
CA THR A 206 4.75 -16.36 4.31
C THR A 206 4.82 -17.47 3.28
N ASP A 207 3.70 -17.87 2.66
CA ASP A 207 3.70 -18.86 1.57
C ASP A 207 4.55 -18.42 0.38
N ASN A 208 4.52 -17.12 0.06
CA ASN A 208 5.29 -16.59 -1.06
C ASN A 208 6.75 -16.35 -0.68
N LEU A 209 7.02 -15.97 0.57
CA LEU A 209 8.39 -15.89 1.08
C LEU A 209 9.08 -17.26 1.06
N LEU A 210 8.39 -18.31 1.50
CA LEU A 210 8.94 -19.67 1.48
C LEU A 210 9.29 -20.13 0.07
N LYS A 211 8.42 -19.87 -0.92
CA LYS A 211 8.71 -20.20 -2.33
C LYS A 211 10.01 -19.57 -2.84
N ILE A 212 10.34 -18.36 -2.41
CA ILE A 212 11.58 -17.67 -2.83
C ILE A 212 12.80 -18.20 -2.09
N LEU A 213 12.63 -18.64 -0.85
CA LEU A 213 13.73 -19.16 -0.04
C LEU A 213 14.07 -20.63 -0.36
N GLU A 214 13.15 -21.34 -1.00
CA GLU A 214 13.36 -22.72 -1.47
C GLU A 214 14.04 -22.77 -2.86
N ASP A 215 13.98 -21.68 -3.63
CA ASP A 215 14.64 -21.53 -4.94
C ASP A 215 16.13 -21.12 -4.81
#